data_AF-A0A934FKZ8-F1
#
_entry.id   AF-A0A934FKZ8-F1
#
_cell.length_a   1.000
_cell.length_b   1.000
_cell.length_c   1.000
_cell.angle_alpha   90.00
_cell.angle_beta   90.00
_cell.angle_gamma   90.00
#
_symmetry.space_group_name_H-M   'P 1'
#
loop_
_entity.id
_entity.type
_entity.pdbx_description
1 polymer ?
#
loop_
_entity_poly.entity_id
_entity_poly.type
_entity_poly.pdbx_seq_one_letter_code
_entity_poly.pdbx_strand_id
1 'polypeptide(L)'
;MPTEQELAAYLDGTLPPAERARLEAEAERDPALRRQLVQQARMEGALRAALGDEAAAAQVRRSVLAVVQGQTEAALKQSVLSDTVHLRRTRSWTQSLALAWSRAFRLPALAGATLLVLLALVVWKSGSHTPRHAALVTSLELPARLLATREVWDELQTDAARWQAVLGQRLQLPTNGSATLAFVDGSALQLDPGTVIEFSAPSETAFAGGKQLRLVAGSLTAQVKPQPPASPLRVHTPHAVVTVVGTEFGLSVAGTNTQLEVVSGAVKLARNLTDRALTVGAGEAAVASLDQVPRASRLPRNPLHWPFASDSVWNRPLGSGARFEPVSARPFIADGPLLNPTRSRRPHLADPGGPLRGVWENGRWRGDIRLTDVNSLPRVRNEPVVILQPARRHALELLGIQVRSDGDIDAAVVETLDLAGSGLGRAQPGLRPFGFSSLGGLLRFGEPQNGVRHVLSARVSSDRLRSGAWPTWPALGNPVPPGFGSATSNLRIGTLLALPPDVDVAALGLGESGPGFELARALQDFGVYVTGFGPEPFLMLLGEERPGAEWEQAAFNRLVPLLQVVVNNAPGTPGGGGTPRRAPAPELVPR
;
A
#
# COMPACT_ATOMS: atom_id res chain seq x y z
N MET A 1 -41.98 -14.39 -9.99
CA MET A 1 -41.05 -14.33 -8.84
C MET A 1 -40.81 -15.76 -8.35
N PRO A 2 -39.62 -16.31 -8.59
CA PRO A 2 -39.26 -17.65 -8.16
C PRO A 2 -39.20 -17.74 -6.64
N THR A 3 -39.46 -18.94 -6.13
CA THR A 3 -39.40 -19.22 -4.69
C THR A 3 -37.95 -19.28 -4.19
N GLU A 4 -37.72 -19.09 -2.89
CA GLU A 4 -36.37 -19.20 -2.31
C GLU A 4 -35.77 -20.61 -2.52
N GLN A 5 -36.61 -21.65 -2.58
CA GLN A 5 -36.19 -23.02 -2.85
C GLN A 5 -35.73 -23.21 -4.31
N GLU A 6 -36.43 -22.60 -5.29
CA GLU A 6 -35.99 -22.62 -6.70
C GLU A 6 -34.67 -21.88 -6.90
N LEU A 7 -34.49 -20.72 -6.24
CA LEU A 7 -33.25 -19.95 -6.32
C LEU A 7 -32.06 -20.71 -5.73
N ALA A 8 -32.26 -21.38 -4.59
CA ALA A 8 -31.24 -22.24 -3.99
C ALA A 8 -30.87 -23.41 -4.91
N ALA A 9 -31.86 -24.11 -5.47
CA ALA A 9 -31.62 -25.23 -6.38
C ALA A 9 -30.92 -24.80 -7.68
N TYR A 10 -31.20 -23.59 -8.18
CA TYR A 10 -30.52 -23.01 -9.35
C TYR A 10 -29.03 -22.77 -9.08
N LEU A 11 -28.69 -22.23 -7.92
CA LEU A 11 -27.31 -21.89 -7.54
C LEU A 11 -26.48 -23.13 -7.16
N ASP A 12 -27.11 -24.10 -6.48
CA ASP A 12 -26.52 -25.41 -6.16
C ASP A 12 -26.39 -26.32 -7.40
N GLY A 13 -26.88 -25.90 -8.57
CA GLY A 13 -26.81 -26.65 -9.82
C GLY A 13 -27.69 -27.89 -9.87
N THR A 14 -28.65 -28.01 -8.95
CA THR A 14 -29.57 -29.17 -8.81
C THR A 14 -30.92 -28.96 -9.49
N LEU A 15 -31.18 -27.75 -10.00
CA LEU A 15 -32.42 -27.42 -10.71
C LEU A 15 -32.52 -28.16 -12.06
N PRO A 16 -33.68 -28.77 -12.38
CA PRO A 16 -33.88 -29.45 -13.66
C PRO A 16 -33.60 -28.54 -14.88
N PRO A 17 -33.01 -29.05 -15.98
CA PRO A 17 -32.58 -28.23 -17.11
C PRO A 17 -33.68 -27.36 -17.73
N ALA A 18 -34.92 -27.86 -17.78
CA ALA A 18 -36.06 -27.11 -18.32
C ALA A 18 -36.48 -25.93 -17.43
N GLU A 19 -36.40 -26.09 -16.11
CA GLU A 19 -36.73 -25.05 -15.13
C GLU A 19 -35.60 -24.02 -15.03
N ARG A 20 -34.35 -24.47 -15.17
CA ARG A 20 -33.17 -23.61 -15.29
C ARG A 20 -33.26 -22.68 -16.49
N ALA A 21 -33.55 -23.22 -17.67
CA ALA A 21 -33.69 -22.42 -18.89
C ALA A 21 -34.85 -21.41 -18.78
N ARG A 22 -35.94 -21.78 -18.12
CA ARG A 22 -37.05 -20.87 -17.83
C ARG A 22 -36.60 -19.72 -16.90
N LEU A 23 -35.91 -20.04 -15.80
CA LEU A 23 -35.44 -19.06 -14.82
C LEU A 23 -34.43 -18.09 -15.43
N GLU A 24 -33.52 -18.59 -16.27
CA GLU A 24 -32.52 -17.79 -17.00
C GLU A 24 -33.21 -16.85 -18.00
N ALA A 25 -34.19 -17.34 -18.76
CA ALA A 25 -34.98 -16.52 -19.68
C ALA A 25 -35.88 -15.49 -18.98
N GLU A 26 -36.29 -15.75 -17.73
CA GLU A 26 -37.00 -14.78 -16.88
C GLU A 26 -36.05 -13.71 -16.34
N ALA A 27 -34.85 -14.11 -15.88
CA ALA A 27 -33.80 -13.19 -15.44
C ALA A 27 -33.25 -12.31 -16.58
N GLU A 28 -33.29 -12.78 -17.83
CA GLU A 28 -32.97 -11.98 -19.01
C GLU A 28 -33.99 -10.86 -19.28
N ARG A 29 -35.23 -11.03 -18.84
CA ARG A 29 -36.31 -10.05 -19.02
C ARG A 29 -36.57 -9.19 -17.78
N ASP A 30 -36.19 -9.67 -16.60
CA ASP A 30 -36.33 -8.96 -15.32
C ASP A 30 -34.97 -8.58 -14.70
N PRO A 31 -34.58 -7.29 -14.75
CA PRO A 31 -33.36 -6.79 -14.13
C PRO A 31 -33.31 -6.89 -12.60
N ALA A 32 -34.45 -6.97 -11.91
CA ALA A 32 -34.49 -7.17 -10.46
C ALA A 32 -34.11 -8.61 -10.11
N LEU A 33 -34.73 -9.59 -10.78
CA LEU A 33 -34.41 -11.01 -10.61
C LEU A 33 -32.95 -11.31 -10.98
N ARG A 34 -32.42 -10.70 -12.05
CA ARG A 34 -31.00 -10.85 -12.42
C ARG A 34 -30.05 -10.35 -11.32
N ARG A 35 -30.37 -9.20 -10.71
CA ARG A 35 -29.57 -8.65 -9.61
C ARG A 35 -29.61 -9.56 -8.39
N GLN A 36 -30.78 -10.13 -8.08
CA GLN A 36 -30.95 -11.07 -6.97
C GLN A 36 -30.14 -12.36 -7.18
N LEU A 37 -30.17 -12.95 -8.38
CA LEU A 37 -29.37 -14.14 -8.72
C LEU A 37 -27.87 -13.88 -8.65
N VAL A 38 -27.41 -12.73 -9.17
CA VAL A 38 -25.99 -12.33 -9.08
C VAL A 38 -25.57 -12.09 -7.63
N GLN A 39 -26.44 -11.48 -6.81
CA GLN A 39 -26.17 -11.23 -5.40
C GLN A 39 -26.07 -12.53 -4.60
N GLN A 40 -26.97 -13.49 -4.82
CA GLN A 40 -26.92 -14.77 -4.14
C GLN A 40 -25.72 -15.63 -4.60
N ALA A 41 -25.40 -15.67 -5.90
CA ALA A 41 -24.21 -16.35 -6.39
C ALA A 41 -22.91 -15.77 -5.82
N ARG A 42 -22.84 -14.43 -5.63
CA ARG A 42 -21.70 -13.78 -4.96
C ARG A 42 -21.60 -14.13 -3.48
N MET A 43 -22.75 -14.21 -2.79
CA MET A 43 -22.80 -14.60 -1.39
C MET A 43 -22.35 -16.04 -1.20
N GLU A 44 -22.82 -16.96 -2.05
CA GLU A 44 -22.43 -18.36 -2.01
C GLU A 44 -20.95 -18.55 -2.38
N GLY A 45 -20.46 -17.82 -3.40
CA GLY A 45 -19.04 -17.77 -3.71
C GLY A 45 -18.18 -17.28 -2.54
N ALA A 46 -18.67 -16.26 -1.81
CA ALA A 46 -18.01 -15.77 -0.59
C ALA A 46 -18.05 -16.79 0.56
N LEU A 47 -19.16 -17.51 0.73
CA LEU A 47 -19.29 -18.59 1.73
C LEU A 47 -18.41 -19.79 1.42
N ARG A 48 -18.36 -20.24 0.16
CA ARG A 48 -17.50 -21.35 -0.31
C ARG A 48 -16.03 -20.97 -0.18
N ALA A 49 -15.68 -19.71 -0.49
CA ALA A 49 -14.33 -19.18 -0.27
C ALA A 49 -13.94 -19.05 1.21
N ALA A 50 -14.92 -18.77 2.10
CA ALA A 50 -14.67 -18.63 3.53
C ALA A 50 -14.59 -19.97 4.29
N LEU A 51 -15.30 -21.00 3.84
CA LEU A 51 -15.44 -22.27 4.56
C LEU A 51 -14.57 -23.41 4.02
N GLY A 52 -13.99 -23.27 2.83
CA GLY A 52 -13.17 -24.33 2.23
C GLY A 52 -14.00 -25.52 1.74
N ASP A 53 -13.56 -26.73 2.04
CA ASP A 53 -14.07 -27.98 1.43
C ASP A 53 -15.55 -28.31 1.79
N GLU A 54 -16.21 -29.10 0.93
CA GLU A 54 -17.65 -29.39 0.97
C GLU A 54 -18.09 -30.04 2.31
N ALA A 55 -17.21 -30.82 2.92
CA ALA A 55 -17.44 -31.47 4.22
C ALA A 55 -17.53 -30.45 5.38
N ALA A 56 -16.71 -29.39 5.35
CA ALA A 56 -16.72 -28.35 6.36
C ALA A 56 -17.97 -27.46 6.23
N ALA A 57 -18.39 -27.16 5.00
CA ALA A 57 -19.64 -26.44 4.72
C ALA A 57 -20.88 -27.24 5.19
N ALA A 58 -20.92 -28.56 4.96
CA ALA A 58 -22.00 -29.43 5.40
C ALA A 58 -22.08 -29.59 6.94
N GLN A 59 -20.94 -29.47 7.63
CA GLN A 59 -20.87 -29.56 9.09
C GLN A 59 -21.34 -28.26 9.76
N VAL A 60 -20.93 -27.10 9.25
CA VAL A 60 -21.41 -25.80 9.72
C VAL A 60 -22.91 -25.62 9.42
N ARG A 61 -23.40 -26.08 8.26
CA ARG A 61 -24.83 -26.04 7.93
C ARG A 61 -25.67 -26.88 8.91
N ARG A 62 -25.16 -28.04 9.35
CA ARG A 62 -25.78 -28.85 10.42
C ARG A 62 -25.74 -28.16 11.79
N SER A 63 -24.62 -27.52 12.15
CA SER A 63 -24.50 -26.77 13.40
C SER A 63 -25.42 -25.54 13.43
N VAL A 64 -25.58 -24.84 12.31
CA VAL A 64 -26.49 -23.70 12.19
C VAL A 64 -27.96 -24.14 12.24
N LEU A 65 -28.32 -25.25 11.58
CA LEU A 65 -29.66 -25.83 11.67
C LEU A 65 -30.00 -26.31 13.10
N ALA A 66 -29.04 -26.86 13.84
CA ALA A 66 -29.23 -27.26 15.24
C ALA A 66 -29.47 -26.07 16.18
N VAL A 67 -28.81 -24.93 15.92
CA VAL A 67 -29.02 -23.66 16.65
C VAL A 67 -30.38 -23.05 16.33
N VAL A 68 -30.81 -23.09 15.06
CA VAL A 68 -32.12 -22.60 14.62
C VAL A 68 -33.27 -23.46 15.16
N GLN A 69 -33.04 -24.76 15.39
CA GLN A 69 -34.00 -25.68 16.01
C GLN A 69 -34.02 -25.66 17.54
N GLY A 70 -33.27 -24.74 18.18
CA GLY A 70 -33.44 -24.39 19.60
C GLY A 70 -32.91 -25.39 20.62
N GLN A 71 -31.95 -26.25 20.28
CA GLN A 71 -31.33 -27.12 21.29
C GLN A 71 -30.39 -26.34 22.22
N THR A 72 -30.38 -26.70 23.50
CA THR A 72 -29.61 -26.01 24.55
C THR A 72 -28.10 -26.25 24.39
N GLU A 73 -27.30 -25.21 24.69
CA GLU A 73 -25.84 -25.13 24.47
C GLU A 73 -25.04 -26.32 25.06
N ALA A 74 -25.55 -26.93 26.14
CA ALA A 74 -24.93 -28.08 26.80
C ALA A 74 -25.02 -29.37 25.95
N ALA A 75 -26.15 -29.63 25.29
CA ALA A 75 -26.30 -30.80 24.40
C ALA A 75 -25.43 -30.66 23.14
N LEU A 76 -25.28 -29.43 22.64
CA LEU A 76 -24.43 -29.10 21.50
C LEU A 76 -22.94 -29.29 21.82
N LYS A 77 -22.48 -28.82 22.99
CA LYS A 77 -21.10 -29.07 23.46
C LYS A 77 -20.82 -30.56 23.62
N GLN A 78 -21.78 -31.33 24.12
CA GLN A 78 -21.59 -32.77 24.36
C GLN A 78 -21.57 -33.59 23.06
N SER A 79 -22.37 -33.23 22.05
CA SER A 79 -22.32 -33.78 20.69
C SER A 79 -20.99 -33.47 19.98
N VAL A 80 -20.53 -32.22 20.07
CA VAL A 80 -19.27 -31.79 19.45
C VAL A 80 -18.07 -32.46 20.14
N LEU A 81 -18.12 -32.66 21.46
CA LEU A 81 -17.07 -33.36 22.20
C LEU A 81 -17.08 -34.88 21.96
N SER A 82 -18.24 -35.52 21.79
CA SER A 82 -18.31 -36.95 21.47
C SER A 82 -17.79 -37.27 20.07
N ASP A 83 -18.01 -36.37 19.11
CA ASP A 83 -17.48 -36.52 17.74
C ASP A 83 -15.98 -36.22 17.65
N THR A 84 -15.40 -35.50 18.62
CA THR A 84 -13.97 -35.16 18.65
C THR A 84 -13.10 -36.28 19.26
N VAL A 85 -13.69 -37.28 19.93
CA VAL A 85 -12.92 -38.32 20.68
C VAL A 85 -12.61 -39.60 19.87
N HIS A 86 -13.10 -39.75 18.63
CA HIS A 86 -12.88 -40.99 17.86
C HIS A 86 -12.03 -40.93 16.58
N LEU A 87 -11.25 -39.87 16.35
CA LEU A 87 -10.24 -39.88 15.25
C LEU A 87 -8.83 -39.52 15.72
N ARG A 88 -8.19 -40.50 16.37
CA ARG A 88 -6.90 -41.10 15.95
C ARG A 88 -6.18 -41.71 17.15
N ARG A 89 -6.45 -42.99 17.40
CA ARG A 89 -5.56 -43.89 18.14
C ARG A 89 -4.95 -44.88 17.14
N THR A 90 -3.65 -44.68 16.88
CA THR A 90 -2.57 -45.66 16.58
C THR A 90 -2.69 -46.65 15.42
N ARG A 91 -1.64 -46.69 14.58
CA ARG A 91 -0.77 -47.89 14.48
C ARG A 91 0.62 -47.52 13.95
N SER A 92 1.57 -47.40 14.89
CA SER A 92 3.00 -47.46 14.62
C SER A 92 3.40 -48.91 14.36
N TRP A 93 4.05 -49.17 13.23
CA TRP A 93 4.89 -50.35 13.05
C TRP A 93 6.32 -49.95 13.39
N THR A 94 6.74 -50.39 14.58
CA THR A 94 8.14 -50.54 14.97
C THR A 94 8.78 -51.74 14.29
N GLN A 95 10.12 -51.73 14.33
CA GLN A 95 11.12 -52.76 14.04
C GLN A 95 11.77 -52.55 12.65
N SER A 96 13.07 -52.20 12.55
CA SER A 96 14.17 -52.71 13.38
C SER A 96 15.34 -51.73 13.51
N LEU A 97 15.71 -51.53 14.78
CA LEU A 97 17.06 -51.58 15.36
C LEU A 97 18.04 -50.44 15.00
N ALA A 98 18.22 -49.50 15.93
CA ALA A 98 19.14 -49.59 17.09
C ALA A 98 20.53 -49.12 16.67
N LEU A 99 20.89 -47.89 17.04
CA LEU A 99 21.74 -47.61 18.21
C LEU A 99 23.11 -48.27 18.02
N ALA A 100 24.18 -47.48 18.08
CA ALA A 100 24.87 -47.29 19.34
C ALA A 100 26.24 -46.60 19.07
N TRP A 101 26.45 -45.39 19.60
CA TRP A 101 27.49 -45.10 20.60
C TRP A 101 27.81 -43.61 20.69
N SER A 102 27.35 -43.05 21.81
CA SER A 102 27.88 -41.89 22.46
C SER A 102 29.25 -42.18 23.10
N ARG A 103 30.14 -41.19 22.98
CA ARG A 103 31.21 -40.81 23.94
C ARG A 103 32.39 -41.78 24.13
N ALA A 104 33.56 -41.35 23.63
CA ALA A 104 34.79 -41.31 24.44
C ALA A 104 35.81 -40.35 23.81
N PHE A 105 36.14 -39.29 24.56
CA PHE A 105 37.37 -38.50 24.41
C PHE A 105 38.61 -39.40 24.54
N ARG A 106 39.67 -39.16 23.74
CA ARG A 106 41.06 -38.85 24.16
C ARG A 106 42.03 -38.88 22.94
N LEU A 107 42.78 -37.78 22.79
CA LEU A 107 43.88 -37.45 21.84
C LEU A 107 45.16 -38.33 22.04
N PRO A 108 46.33 -38.17 21.34
CA PRO A 108 46.78 -37.22 20.26
C PRO A 108 47.67 -37.84 19.12
N ALA A 109 48.21 -36.96 18.25
CA ALA A 109 49.49 -37.00 17.48
C ALA A 109 49.38 -37.15 15.94
N LEU A 110 49.54 -36.08 15.14
CA LEU A 110 50.79 -35.45 14.66
C LEU A 110 51.65 -36.36 13.76
N ALA A 111 51.51 -36.22 12.43
CA ALA A 111 52.59 -36.41 11.42
C ALA A 111 52.15 -36.18 9.94
N GLY A 112 50.86 -36.22 9.60
CA GLY A 112 50.45 -36.30 8.17
C GLY A 112 50.19 -34.99 7.42
N ALA A 113 49.96 -33.87 8.10
CA ALA A 113 49.36 -32.68 7.48
C ALA A 113 50.37 -31.71 6.80
N THR A 114 51.66 -31.77 7.15
CA THR A 114 52.67 -30.85 6.60
C THR A 114 53.15 -31.25 5.21
N LEU A 115 53.08 -32.54 4.84
CA LEU A 115 53.54 -32.99 3.52
C LEU A 115 52.57 -32.61 2.39
N LEU A 116 51.26 -32.58 2.66
CA LEU A 116 50.23 -32.25 1.67
C LEU A 116 50.17 -30.75 1.35
N VAL A 117 50.47 -29.90 2.33
CA VAL A 117 50.52 -28.43 2.13
C VAL A 117 51.76 -28.03 1.34
N LEU A 118 52.90 -28.68 1.55
CA LEU A 118 54.11 -28.42 0.78
C LEU A 118 54.01 -28.90 -0.68
N LEU A 119 53.34 -30.04 -0.93
CA LEU A 119 53.12 -30.51 -2.30
C LEU A 119 52.20 -29.58 -3.10
N ALA A 120 51.17 -29.01 -2.45
CA ALA A 120 50.26 -28.04 -3.08
C ALA A 120 50.97 -26.72 -3.43
N LEU A 121 51.95 -26.29 -2.64
CA LEU A 121 52.74 -25.08 -2.89
C LEU A 121 53.75 -25.24 -4.04
N VAL A 122 54.26 -26.45 -4.28
CA VAL A 122 55.18 -26.72 -5.40
C VAL A 122 54.42 -26.80 -6.73
N VAL A 123 53.20 -27.31 -6.74
CA VAL A 123 52.34 -27.34 -7.95
C VAL A 123 51.82 -25.95 -8.33
N TRP A 124 51.64 -25.04 -7.36
CA TRP A 124 51.24 -23.67 -7.65
C TRP A 124 52.36 -22.87 -8.35
N LYS A 125 53.64 -23.18 -8.10
CA LYS A 125 54.74 -22.33 -8.58
C LYS A 125 55.29 -22.65 -9.98
N SER A 126 54.77 -23.66 -10.69
CA SER A 126 55.31 -24.09 -12.00
C SER A 126 54.40 -23.92 -13.22
N GLY A 127 53.22 -23.31 -13.10
CA GLY A 127 52.33 -23.03 -14.24
C GLY A 127 52.65 -21.71 -14.95
N SER A 128 53.73 -21.66 -15.74
CA SER A 128 54.02 -20.49 -16.59
C SER A 128 53.19 -20.48 -17.88
N HIS A 129 52.53 -19.34 -18.08
CA HIS A 129 51.95 -18.73 -19.28
C HIS A 129 51.85 -19.54 -20.59
N THR A 130 50.61 -19.82 -20.98
CA THR A 130 50.20 -19.74 -22.39
C THR A 130 49.11 -18.68 -22.51
N PRO A 131 49.26 -17.63 -23.35
CA PRO A 131 48.19 -16.67 -23.57
C PRO A 131 47.13 -17.33 -24.45
N ARG A 132 46.15 -17.97 -23.84
CA ARG A 132 44.87 -18.17 -24.52
C ARG A 132 44.21 -16.80 -24.56
N HIS A 133 43.97 -16.28 -25.76
CA HIS A 133 43.04 -15.18 -25.97
C HIS A 133 41.69 -15.59 -25.35
N ALA A 134 41.45 -15.17 -24.12
CA ALA A 134 40.13 -15.19 -23.53
C ALA A 134 39.30 -14.19 -24.33
N ALA A 135 38.39 -14.70 -25.16
CA ALA A 135 37.27 -13.91 -25.62
C ALA A 135 36.59 -13.37 -24.35
N LEU A 136 36.68 -12.07 -24.13
CA LEU A 136 36.03 -11.35 -23.04
C LEU A 136 34.52 -11.39 -23.35
N VAL A 137 33.87 -12.50 -23.02
CA VAL A 137 32.43 -12.50 -22.80
C VAL A 137 32.24 -11.76 -21.49
N THR A 138 32.13 -10.43 -21.58
CA THR A 138 31.71 -9.58 -20.46
C THR A 138 30.34 -10.08 -20.00
N SER A 139 30.32 -10.81 -18.90
CA SER A 139 29.11 -11.40 -18.33
C SER A 139 28.16 -10.29 -17.92
N LEU A 140 27.00 -10.23 -18.58
CA LEU A 140 25.88 -9.42 -18.10
C LEU A 140 25.37 -10.05 -16.81
N GLU A 141 25.28 -9.26 -15.74
CA GLU A 141 24.76 -9.72 -14.46
C GLU A 141 23.23 -9.58 -14.48
N LEU A 142 22.55 -10.71 -14.61
CA LEU A 142 21.09 -10.77 -14.66
C LEU A 142 20.49 -10.88 -13.25
N PRO A 143 19.22 -10.46 -13.05
CA PRO A 143 18.51 -10.71 -11.80
C PRO A 143 18.56 -12.19 -11.43
N ALA A 144 18.89 -12.46 -10.17
CA ALA A 144 18.95 -13.82 -9.65
C ALA A 144 17.55 -14.40 -9.41
N ARG A 145 16.60 -13.54 -9.02
CA ARG A 145 15.22 -13.92 -8.71
C ARG A 145 14.27 -12.83 -9.15
N LEU A 146 13.08 -13.25 -9.58
CA LEU A 146 11.89 -12.44 -9.64
C LEU A 146 11.04 -12.82 -8.43
N LEU A 147 10.70 -11.85 -7.59
CA LEU A 147 9.80 -12.04 -6.46
C LEU A 147 8.47 -11.40 -6.83
N ALA A 148 7.44 -12.22 -7.05
CA ALA A 148 6.14 -11.76 -7.52
C ALA A 148 4.99 -12.51 -6.83
N THR A 149 3.80 -11.92 -6.84
CA THR A 149 2.59 -12.58 -6.32
C THR A 149 2.16 -13.72 -7.24
N ARG A 150 1.28 -14.60 -6.74
CA ARG A 150 0.76 -15.72 -7.54
C ARG A 150 0.00 -15.25 -8.79
N GLU A 151 -0.74 -14.14 -8.76
CA GLU A 151 -1.40 -13.63 -9.98
C GLU A 151 -0.38 -13.29 -11.06
N VAL A 152 0.72 -12.65 -10.68
CA VAL A 152 1.78 -12.31 -11.61
C VAL A 152 2.38 -13.58 -12.20
N TRP A 153 2.63 -14.61 -11.38
CA TRP A 153 3.11 -15.90 -11.87
C TRP A 153 2.12 -16.61 -12.80
N ASP A 154 0.84 -16.61 -12.45
CA ASP A 154 -0.22 -17.20 -13.26
C ASP A 154 -0.30 -16.51 -14.63
N GLU A 155 -0.17 -15.17 -14.68
CA GLU A 155 -0.18 -14.41 -15.94
C GLU A 155 1.12 -14.53 -16.74
N LEU A 156 2.26 -14.66 -16.06
CA LEU A 156 3.54 -15.01 -16.69
C LEU A 156 3.60 -16.47 -17.18
N GLN A 157 2.58 -17.30 -16.85
CA GLN A 157 2.48 -18.71 -17.20
C GLN A 157 3.73 -19.52 -16.81
N THR A 158 4.30 -19.20 -15.65
CA THR A 158 5.53 -19.82 -15.13
C THR A 158 5.52 -19.81 -13.61
N ASP A 159 6.50 -20.45 -12.97
CA ASP A 159 6.62 -20.49 -11.52
C ASP A 159 7.94 -19.90 -11.02
N ALA A 160 7.95 -19.51 -9.74
CA ALA A 160 9.12 -18.88 -9.11
C ALA A 160 10.37 -19.76 -9.09
N ALA A 161 10.22 -21.09 -9.12
CA ALA A 161 11.35 -22.03 -9.09
C ALA A 161 11.99 -22.21 -10.47
N ARG A 162 11.21 -22.01 -11.54
CA ARG A 162 11.63 -22.18 -12.93
C ARG A 162 12.02 -20.89 -13.60
N TRP A 163 11.53 -19.75 -13.11
CA TRP A 163 11.85 -18.47 -13.72
C TRP A 163 13.33 -18.13 -13.59
N GLN A 164 13.93 -17.78 -14.71
CA GLN A 164 15.29 -17.26 -14.79
C GLN A 164 15.28 -16.07 -15.74
N ALA A 165 16.03 -15.03 -15.40
CA ALA A 165 16.27 -13.94 -16.34
C ALA A 165 17.12 -14.46 -17.50
N VAL A 166 16.64 -14.27 -18.73
CA VAL A 166 17.36 -14.65 -19.96
C VAL A 166 17.68 -13.40 -20.76
N LEU A 167 18.89 -13.34 -21.34
CA LEU A 167 19.29 -12.25 -22.22
C LEU A 167 18.34 -12.15 -23.42
N GLY A 168 17.89 -10.94 -23.73
CA GLY A 168 16.91 -10.63 -24.77
C GLY A 168 15.46 -10.90 -24.37
N GLN A 169 15.21 -11.48 -23.18
CA GLN A 169 13.85 -11.73 -22.72
C GLN A 169 13.17 -10.42 -22.33
N ARG A 170 11.89 -10.31 -22.71
CA ARG A 170 10.99 -9.25 -22.29
C ARG A 170 10.10 -9.75 -21.16
N LEU A 171 10.14 -9.05 -20.02
CA LEU A 171 9.26 -9.24 -18.87
C LEU A 171 8.18 -8.15 -18.91
N GLN A 172 6.92 -8.56 -19.00
CA GLN A 172 5.77 -7.66 -18.94
C GLN A 172 4.91 -8.01 -17.74
N LEU A 173 4.77 -7.05 -16.83
CA LEU A 173 3.91 -7.21 -15.67
C LEU A 173 2.45 -6.90 -16.00
N PRO A 174 1.51 -7.56 -15.31
CA PRO A 174 0.10 -7.27 -15.47
C PRO A 174 -0.26 -5.90 -14.89
N THR A 175 -1.36 -5.32 -15.35
CA THR A 175 -1.78 -3.96 -14.94
C THR A 175 -2.23 -3.87 -13.47
N ASN A 176 -2.31 -4.99 -12.77
CA ASN A 176 -2.75 -5.11 -11.37
C ASN A 176 -1.73 -5.81 -10.45
N GLY A 177 -0.53 -6.12 -10.92
CA GLY A 177 0.46 -6.87 -10.14
C GLY A 177 1.87 -6.29 -10.25
N SER A 178 2.53 -6.13 -9.10
CA SER A 178 3.92 -5.68 -8.99
C SER A 178 4.87 -6.87 -8.81
N ALA A 179 6.15 -6.66 -9.08
CA ALA A 179 7.19 -7.65 -8.81
C ALA A 179 8.51 -7.00 -8.44
N THR A 180 9.41 -7.74 -7.79
CA THR A 180 10.75 -7.27 -7.44
C THR A 180 11.81 -8.11 -8.13
N LEU A 181 12.69 -7.48 -8.91
CA LEU A 181 13.91 -8.10 -9.42
C LEU A 181 14.99 -8.01 -8.36
N ALA A 182 15.45 -9.16 -7.86
CA ALA A 182 16.51 -9.26 -6.85
C ALA A 182 17.81 -9.76 -7.48
N PHE A 183 18.90 -9.04 -7.26
CA PHE A 183 20.24 -9.40 -7.70
C PHE A 183 21.03 -10.10 -6.60
N VAL A 184 22.08 -10.84 -6.96
CA VAL A 184 22.92 -11.61 -6.02
C VAL A 184 23.60 -10.71 -4.99
N ASP A 185 23.96 -9.49 -5.38
CA ASP A 185 24.58 -8.49 -4.51
C ASP A 185 23.59 -7.83 -3.52
N GLY A 186 22.30 -8.19 -3.58
CA GLY A 186 21.24 -7.61 -2.77
C GLY A 186 20.69 -6.29 -3.28
N SER A 187 21.07 -5.84 -4.49
CA SER A 187 20.36 -4.78 -5.20
C SER A 187 18.96 -5.28 -5.60
N ALA A 188 17.97 -4.40 -5.53
CA ALA A 188 16.58 -4.75 -5.81
C ALA A 188 15.89 -3.67 -6.65
N LEU A 189 15.11 -4.09 -7.64
CA LEU A 189 14.26 -3.22 -8.46
C LEU A 189 12.81 -3.63 -8.28
N GLN A 190 12.04 -2.83 -7.56
CA GLN A 190 10.60 -2.99 -7.43
C GLN A 190 9.93 -2.39 -8.67
N LEU A 191 9.18 -3.22 -9.36
CA LEU A 191 8.50 -2.91 -10.61
C LEU A 191 7.02 -2.67 -10.33
N ASP A 192 6.49 -1.57 -10.83
CA ASP A 192 5.08 -1.23 -10.68
C ASP A 192 4.20 -2.00 -11.67
N PRO A 193 2.88 -2.11 -11.43
CA PRO A 193 1.97 -2.77 -12.35
C PRO A 193 2.04 -2.21 -13.78
N GLY A 194 1.94 -3.09 -14.78
CA GLY A 194 2.04 -2.73 -16.21
C GLY A 194 3.45 -2.43 -16.71
N THR A 195 4.48 -2.57 -15.86
CA THR A 195 5.87 -2.30 -16.23
C THR A 195 6.41 -3.33 -17.22
N VAL A 196 7.16 -2.85 -18.19
CA VAL A 196 7.78 -3.66 -19.25
C VAL A 196 9.28 -3.46 -19.22
N ILE A 197 10.01 -4.56 -18.99
CA ILE A 197 11.48 -4.59 -18.99
C ILE A 197 12.00 -5.57 -20.04
N GLU A 198 13.13 -5.24 -20.65
CA GLU A 198 13.89 -6.14 -21.52
C GLU A 198 15.32 -6.29 -20.98
N PHE A 199 15.79 -7.52 -20.83
CA PHE A 199 17.16 -7.81 -20.36
C PHE A 199 18.13 -7.81 -21.53
N SER A 200 18.58 -6.64 -21.97
CA SER A 200 19.48 -6.51 -23.12
C SER A 200 20.91 -6.21 -22.70
N ALA A 201 21.86 -6.77 -23.45
CA ALA A 201 23.26 -6.34 -23.44
C ALA A 201 23.43 -5.21 -24.48
N PRO A 202 24.32 -4.25 -24.24
CA PRO A 202 24.56 -3.18 -25.18
C PRO A 202 25.20 -3.73 -26.45
N SER A 203 24.88 -3.14 -27.60
CA SER A 203 25.51 -3.44 -28.88
C SER A 203 27.00 -3.03 -28.91
N GLU A 204 27.39 -2.07 -28.07
CA GLU A 204 28.78 -1.59 -27.95
C GLU A 204 29.54 -2.33 -26.85
N THR A 205 30.58 -3.05 -27.25
CA THR A 205 31.46 -3.83 -26.37
C THR A 205 32.19 -2.99 -25.32
N ALA A 206 32.46 -1.71 -25.59
CA ALA A 206 33.08 -0.77 -24.64
C ALA A 206 32.24 -0.55 -23.37
N PHE A 207 30.95 -0.86 -23.43
CA PHE A 207 29.99 -0.65 -22.35
C PHE A 207 29.38 -1.97 -21.85
N ALA A 208 29.91 -3.12 -22.25
CA ALA A 208 29.37 -4.43 -21.92
C ALA A 208 29.73 -4.89 -20.49
N GLY A 209 28.83 -5.63 -19.85
CA GLY A 209 28.99 -6.17 -18.49
C GLY A 209 28.30 -5.36 -17.39
N GLY A 210 28.32 -5.88 -16.15
CA GLY A 210 27.56 -5.31 -15.03
C GLY A 210 26.05 -5.59 -15.13
N LYS A 211 25.24 -4.90 -14.32
CA LYS A 211 23.79 -5.05 -14.34
C LYS A 211 23.20 -4.12 -15.40
N GLN A 212 22.53 -4.66 -16.41
CA GLN A 212 21.89 -3.84 -17.44
C GLN A 212 20.50 -4.35 -17.79
N LEU A 213 19.59 -3.40 -18.03
CA LEU A 213 18.23 -3.66 -18.48
C LEU A 213 17.67 -2.45 -19.23
N ARG A 214 16.61 -2.67 -19.98
CA ARG A 214 15.84 -1.63 -20.66
C ARG A 214 14.44 -1.55 -20.08
N LEU A 215 14.07 -0.40 -19.52
CA LEU A 215 12.71 -0.05 -19.15
C LEU A 215 12.00 0.49 -20.40
N VAL A 216 11.10 -0.31 -20.96
CA VAL A 216 10.37 0.03 -22.19
C VAL A 216 9.16 0.91 -21.90
N ALA A 217 8.43 0.60 -20.83
CA ALA A 217 7.25 1.35 -20.37
C ALA A 217 6.99 1.06 -18.89
N GLY A 218 6.28 1.97 -18.22
CA GLY A 218 5.89 1.83 -16.81
C GLY A 218 6.91 2.47 -15.86
N SER A 219 6.98 1.97 -14.63
CA SER A 219 7.80 2.58 -13.59
C SER A 219 8.44 1.55 -12.68
N LEU A 220 9.60 1.91 -12.17
CA LEU A 220 10.33 1.12 -11.21
C LEU A 220 10.92 2.01 -10.12
N THR A 221 11.10 1.39 -8.96
CA THR A 221 11.88 1.91 -7.85
C THR A 221 13.08 1.01 -7.68
N ALA A 222 14.26 1.61 -7.63
CA ALA A 222 15.53 0.90 -7.57
C ALA A 222 16.25 1.22 -6.26
N GLN A 223 16.65 0.18 -5.55
CA GLN A 223 17.58 0.28 -4.42
C GLN A 223 18.83 -0.52 -4.77
N VAL A 224 19.91 0.20 -5.09
CA VAL A 224 21.11 -0.37 -5.69
C VAL A 224 22.25 -0.27 -4.71
N LYS A 225 22.84 -1.41 -4.36
CA LYS A 225 24.06 -1.43 -3.54
C LYS A 225 25.21 -0.74 -4.29
N PRO A 226 26.23 -0.21 -3.60
CA PRO A 226 27.39 0.36 -4.28
C PRO A 226 27.97 -0.62 -5.31
N GLN A 227 28.03 -0.18 -6.57
CA GLN A 227 28.53 -0.93 -7.71
C GLN A 227 29.98 -0.49 -8.00
N PRO A 228 30.85 -1.38 -8.48
CA PRO A 228 32.14 -0.98 -9.00
C PRO A 228 31.97 0.04 -10.14
N PRO A 229 32.78 1.10 -10.21
CA PRO A 229 32.67 2.10 -11.29
C PRO A 229 32.80 1.53 -12.70
N ALA A 230 33.52 0.42 -12.85
CA ALA A 230 33.69 -0.30 -14.12
C ALA A 230 32.47 -1.15 -14.52
N SER A 231 31.58 -1.48 -13.58
CA SER A 231 30.39 -2.31 -13.79
C SER A 231 29.16 -1.72 -13.09
N PRO A 232 28.75 -0.48 -13.42
CA PRO A 232 27.58 0.15 -12.82
C PRO A 232 26.29 -0.56 -13.23
N LEU A 233 25.20 -0.32 -12.49
CA LEU A 233 23.85 -0.62 -12.99
C LEU A 233 23.52 0.40 -14.09
N ARG A 234 23.03 -0.07 -15.25
CA ARG A 234 22.51 0.77 -16.31
C ARG A 234 21.06 0.42 -16.63
N VAL A 235 20.22 1.44 -16.64
CA VAL A 235 18.83 1.34 -17.10
C VAL A 235 18.67 2.15 -18.38
N HIS A 236 18.40 1.47 -19.48
CA HIS A 236 18.08 2.08 -20.76
C HIS A 236 16.59 2.39 -20.82
N THR A 237 16.24 3.55 -21.37
CA THR A 237 14.86 3.93 -21.67
C THR A 237 14.79 4.39 -23.13
N PRO A 238 13.60 4.60 -23.71
CA PRO A 238 13.51 5.16 -25.07
C PRO A 238 14.14 6.55 -25.20
N HIS A 239 14.29 7.30 -24.11
CA HIS A 239 14.68 8.71 -24.13
C HIS A 239 16.06 8.99 -23.49
N ALA A 240 16.59 8.04 -22.71
CA ALA A 240 17.78 8.24 -21.90
C ALA A 240 18.43 6.94 -21.42
N VAL A 241 19.70 7.05 -21.00
CA VAL A 241 20.46 6.06 -20.27
C VAL A 241 20.74 6.57 -18.86
N VAL A 242 20.34 5.76 -17.89
CA VAL A 242 20.51 6.02 -16.45
C VAL A 242 21.65 5.15 -15.94
N THR A 243 22.74 5.77 -15.48
CA THR A 243 23.91 5.07 -14.93
C THR A 243 24.00 5.27 -13.42
N VAL A 244 24.08 4.15 -12.71
CA VAL A 244 23.92 4.09 -11.25
C VAL A 244 25.11 3.38 -10.62
N VAL A 245 25.78 4.06 -9.70
CA VAL A 245 26.93 3.54 -8.95
C VAL A 245 26.54 3.13 -7.52
N GLY A 246 25.35 3.47 -7.05
CA GLY A 246 24.84 3.09 -5.73
C GLY A 246 23.93 4.18 -5.17
N THR A 247 22.62 3.94 -5.20
CA THR A 247 21.60 4.94 -4.91
C THR A 247 20.22 4.30 -4.75
N GLU A 248 19.32 5.07 -4.17
CA GLU A 248 17.88 4.83 -4.28
C GLU A 248 17.26 5.85 -5.25
N PHE A 249 16.51 5.39 -6.23
CA PHE A 249 15.89 6.24 -7.23
C PHE A 249 14.59 5.64 -7.79
N GLY A 250 13.67 6.49 -8.18
CA GLY A 250 12.51 6.16 -9.00
C GLY A 250 12.79 6.46 -10.47
N LEU A 251 12.31 5.60 -11.36
CA LEU A 251 12.40 5.82 -12.81
C LEU A 251 11.08 5.45 -13.46
N SER A 252 10.56 6.32 -14.33
CA SER A 252 9.35 6.04 -15.09
C SER A 252 9.50 6.43 -16.56
N VAL A 253 8.77 5.72 -17.42
CA VAL A 253 8.66 5.96 -18.85
C VAL A 253 7.18 6.05 -19.19
N ALA A 254 6.75 7.25 -19.61
CA ALA A 254 5.39 7.51 -20.01
C ALA A 254 5.38 8.40 -21.27
N GLY A 255 4.70 7.94 -22.33
CA GLY A 255 4.63 8.65 -23.59
C GLY A 255 6.01 8.92 -24.18
N THR A 256 6.36 10.20 -24.31
CA THR A 256 7.59 10.69 -24.96
C THR A 256 8.71 11.04 -23.99
N ASN A 257 8.53 10.77 -22.69
CA ASN A 257 9.43 11.24 -21.65
C ASN A 257 9.87 10.09 -20.71
N THR A 258 11.13 10.18 -20.27
CA THR A 258 11.68 9.44 -19.14
C THR A 258 11.82 10.39 -17.97
N GLN A 259 11.33 9.99 -16.81
CA GLN A 259 11.47 10.75 -15.58
C GLN A 259 12.26 9.97 -14.53
N LEU A 260 13.30 10.61 -14.00
CA LEU A 260 14.16 10.12 -12.93
C LEU A 260 13.92 10.96 -11.67
N GLU A 261 13.77 10.30 -10.52
CA GLU A 261 13.76 10.92 -9.20
C GLU A 261 14.83 10.26 -8.33
N VAL A 262 15.75 11.04 -7.76
CA VAL A 262 16.82 10.49 -6.92
C VAL A 262 16.49 10.74 -5.46
N VAL A 263 16.40 9.65 -4.70
CA VAL A 263 16.02 9.67 -3.29
C VAL A 263 17.25 9.79 -2.41
N SER A 264 18.30 9.02 -2.71
CA SER A 264 19.57 9.02 -1.99
C SER A 264 20.74 8.79 -2.93
N GLY A 265 21.84 9.49 -2.68
CA GLY A 265 23.07 9.50 -3.48
C GLY A 265 22.94 10.33 -4.76
N ALA A 266 23.54 9.86 -5.86
CA ALA A 266 23.50 10.54 -7.15
C ALA A 266 23.43 9.58 -8.34
N VAL A 267 22.59 9.92 -9.32
CA VAL A 267 22.40 9.13 -10.55
C VAL A 267 22.84 9.96 -11.75
N LYS A 268 23.50 9.32 -12.72
CA LYS A 268 23.88 9.96 -13.98
C LYS A 268 22.81 9.70 -15.03
N LEU A 269 22.31 10.76 -15.66
CA LEU A 269 21.32 10.71 -16.73
C LEU A 269 21.90 11.33 -17.99
N ALA A 270 21.89 10.59 -19.10
CA ALA A 270 22.30 11.09 -20.41
C ALA A 270 21.28 10.63 -21.45
N ARG A 271 21.15 11.31 -22.60
CA ARG A 271 20.30 10.80 -23.68
C ARG A 271 20.85 9.48 -24.24
N ASN A 272 22.17 9.38 -24.32
CA ASN A 272 22.92 8.28 -24.91
C ASN A 272 24.17 8.01 -24.07
N LEU A 273 24.82 6.84 -24.21
CA LEU A 273 26.05 6.51 -23.48
C LEU A 273 27.25 7.40 -23.84
N THR A 274 27.22 8.03 -25.02
CA THR A 274 28.26 8.93 -25.54
C THR A 274 28.03 10.39 -25.18
N ASP A 275 26.81 10.76 -24.76
CA ASP A 275 26.46 12.12 -24.38
C ASP A 275 27.03 12.49 -23.01
N ARG A 276 27.24 13.80 -22.78
CA ARG A 276 27.60 14.30 -21.44
C ARG A 276 26.45 14.00 -20.47
N ALA A 277 26.76 13.25 -19.42
CA ALA A 277 25.78 12.93 -18.38
C ALA A 277 25.51 14.12 -17.44
N LEU A 278 24.23 14.34 -17.16
CA LEU A 278 23.72 15.15 -16.06
C LEU A 278 23.79 14.33 -14.77
N THR A 279 24.39 14.87 -13.72
CA THR A 279 24.29 14.29 -12.38
C THR A 279 23.02 14.81 -11.71
N VAL A 280 22.16 13.90 -11.26
CA VAL A 280 20.94 14.19 -10.49
C VAL A 280 21.19 13.71 -9.06
N GLY A 281 21.16 14.63 -8.10
CA GLY A 281 21.44 14.36 -6.69
C GLY A 281 20.19 14.03 -5.88
N ALA A 282 20.39 13.60 -4.63
CA ALA A 282 19.31 13.32 -3.70
C ALA A 282 18.33 14.50 -3.53
N GLY A 283 17.03 14.22 -3.66
CA GLY A 283 15.96 15.22 -3.65
C GLY A 283 15.75 15.96 -4.97
N GLU A 284 16.52 15.62 -6.00
CA GLU A 284 16.35 16.15 -7.35
C GLU A 284 15.61 15.16 -8.25
N ALA A 285 14.89 15.70 -9.22
CA ALA A 285 14.25 14.99 -10.31
C ALA A 285 14.74 15.55 -11.64
N ALA A 286 14.78 14.71 -12.67
CA ALA A 286 15.11 15.10 -14.02
C ALA A 286 14.16 14.45 -15.03
N VAL A 287 13.83 15.20 -16.07
CA VAL A 287 13.05 14.73 -17.21
C VAL A 287 13.95 14.70 -18.43
N ALA A 288 13.88 13.62 -19.20
CA ALA A 288 14.53 13.45 -20.48
C ALA A 288 13.50 13.14 -21.56
N SER A 289 13.62 13.77 -22.72
CA SER A 289 12.83 13.46 -23.93
C SER A 289 13.77 13.45 -25.13
N LEU A 290 13.29 12.99 -26.29
CA LEU A 290 14.11 12.97 -27.51
C LEU A 290 14.56 14.38 -27.94
N ASP A 291 13.72 15.38 -27.69
CA ASP A 291 13.90 16.75 -28.19
C ASP A 291 14.54 17.71 -27.18
N GLN A 292 14.69 17.29 -25.91
CA GLN A 292 15.20 18.14 -24.84
C GLN A 292 16.37 17.51 -24.10
N VAL A 293 17.42 18.32 -23.87
CA VAL A 293 18.53 17.92 -23.01
C VAL A 293 18.03 17.78 -21.57
N PRO A 294 18.36 16.69 -20.84
CA PRO A 294 17.90 16.49 -19.48
C PRO A 294 18.30 17.65 -18.57
N ARG A 295 17.39 18.07 -17.68
CA ARG A 295 17.64 19.09 -16.65
C ARG A 295 17.19 18.59 -15.28
N ALA A 296 18.04 18.79 -14.27
CA ALA A 296 17.71 18.50 -12.89
C ALA A 296 16.93 19.67 -12.28
N SER A 297 15.97 19.35 -11.43
CA SER A 297 15.20 20.28 -10.62
C SER A 297 14.99 19.68 -9.24
N ARG A 298 14.89 20.49 -8.19
CA ARG A 298 14.45 19.96 -6.89
C ARG A 298 12.97 19.64 -6.96
N LEU A 299 12.56 18.54 -6.31
CA LEU A 299 11.15 18.24 -6.16
C LEU A 299 10.44 19.43 -5.50
N PRO A 300 9.32 19.91 -6.07
CA PRO A 300 8.61 21.07 -5.52
C PRO A 300 8.09 20.86 -4.10
N ARG A 301 7.89 19.59 -3.69
CA ARG A 301 7.57 19.18 -2.31
C ARG A 301 8.00 17.74 -2.04
N ASN A 302 8.09 17.36 -0.77
CA ASN A 302 8.42 15.99 -0.34
C ASN A 302 7.13 15.16 -0.14
N PRO A 303 6.86 14.11 -0.95
CA PRO A 303 5.65 13.30 -0.83
C PRO A 303 5.55 12.48 0.46
N LEU A 304 6.66 12.27 1.19
CA LEU A 304 6.61 11.63 2.51
C LEU A 304 5.92 12.51 3.56
N HIS A 305 6.00 13.83 3.39
CA HIS A 305 5.40 14.82 4.29
C HIS A 305 4.08 15.34 3.74
N TRP A 306 4.06 15.70 2.45
CA TRP A 306 2.90 16.26 1.76
C TRP A 306 2.54 15.37 0.56
N PRO A 307 1.83 14.25 0.78
CA PRO A 307 1.48 13.30 -0.26
C PRO A 307 0.34 13.76 -1.19
N PHE A 308 0.12 12.91 -2.19
CA PHE A 308 -0.87 12.88 -3.25
C PHE A 308 -0.70 13.94 -4.33
N ALA A 309 -1.23 13.67 -5.52
CA ALA A 309 -1.20 14.56 -6.67
C ALA A 309 -1.74 15.96 -6.34
N SER A 310 -1.34 16.98 -7.12
CA SER A 310 -1.88 18.35 -6.97
C SER A 310 -3.40 18.41 -7.08
N ASP A 311 -3.98 17.56 -7.94
CA ASP A 311 -5.42 17.46 -8.18
C ASP A 311 -6.17 16.53 -7.22
N SER A 312 -5.48 15.93 -6.25
CA SER A 312 -6.08 15.15 -5.17
C SER A 312 -7.03 16.00 -4.34
N VAL A 313 -8.08 15.37 -3.80
CA VAL A 313 -9.01 16.00 -2.84
C VAL A 313 -8.30 16.53 -1.59
N TRP A 314 -7.14 15.95 -1.25
CA TRP A 314 -6.32 16.41 -0.12
C TRP A 314 -5.58 17.71 -0.43
N ASN A 315 -5.34 18.01 -1.71
CA ASN A 315 -4.51 19.13 -2.17
C ASN A 315 -5.32 20.23 -2.89
N ARG A 316 -6.65 20.15 -2.81
CA ARG A 316 -7.60 21.10 -3.40
C ARG A 316 -8.02 22.14 -2.34
N PRO A 317 -7.66 23.42 -2.49
CA PRO A 317 -8.14 24.48 -1.62
C PRO A 317 -9.65 24.69 -1.77
N LEU A 318 -10.25 25.31 -0.76
CA LEU A 318 -11.61 25.79 -0.83
C LEU A 318 -11.71 26.87 -1.92
N GLY A 319 -12.79 26.86 -2.68
CA GLY A 319 -13.01 27.80 -3.77
C GLY A 319 -13.93 28.96 -3.38
N SER A 320 -13.84 30.08 -4.10
CA SER A 320 -14.68 31.26 -3.89
C SER A 320 -16.18 31.01 -4.15
N GLY A 321 -16.51 29.92 -4.85
CA GLY A 321 -17.88 29.48 -5.09
C GLY A 321 -18.45 28.59 -3.98
N ALA A 322 -17.71 28.32 -2.90
CA ALA A 322 -18.18 27.51 -1.79
C ALA A 322 -19.46 28.07 -1.16
N ARG A 323 -20.46 27.19 -1.01
CA ARG A 323 -21.72 27.50 -0.33
C ARG A 323 -21.76 26.75 0.98
N PHE A 324 -22.14 27.45 2.04
CA PHE A 324 -22.10 26.93 3.40
C PHE A 324 -23.50 26.77 3.97
N GLU A 325 -23.70 25.67 4.70
CA GLU A 325 -24.87 25.46 5.53
C GLU A 325 -24.45 25.13 6.96
N PRO A 326 -25.17 25.63 7.98
CA PRO A 326 -24.95 25.22 9.37
C PRO A 326 -25.05 23.70 9.53
N VAL A 327 -24.25 23.15 10.45
CA VAL A 327 -24.35 21.74 10.82
C VAL A 327 -25.67 21.52 11.56
N SER A 328 -26.57 20.71 10.98
CA SER A 328 -27.88 20.39 11.59
C SER A 328 -27.82 19.19 12.54
N ALA A 329 -26.64 18.56 12.67
CA ALA A 329 -26.39 17.53 13.66
C ALA A 329 -26.41 18.08 15.09
N ARG A 330 -26.44 17.18 16.08
CA ARG A 330 -26.19 17.54 17.47
C ARG A 330 -24.86 18.32 17.57
N PRO A 331 -24.81 19.48 18.27
CA PRO A 331 -23.59 20.28 18.38
C PRO A 331 -22.39 19.46 18.89
N PHE A 332 -21.20 19.73 18.36
CA PHE A 332 -19.98 19.00 18.74
C PHE A 332 -19.64 19.14 20.22
N ILE A 333 -19.99 20.27 20.84
CA ILE A 333 -19.76 20.58 22.26
C ILE A 333 -21.01 20.42 23.14
N ALA A 334 -22.04 19.72 22.65
CA ALA A 334 -23.27 19.49 23.41
C ALA A 334 -23.04 18.77 24.75
N ASP A 335 -21.97 17.97 24.83
CA ASP A 335 -21.60 17.15 25.99
C ASP A 335 -20.51 17.82 26.86
N GLY A 336 -20.26 19.12 26.63
CA GLY A 336 -19.16 19.85 27.21
C GLY A 336 -18.01 20.10 26.22
N PRO A 337 -16.88 20.64 26.70
CA PRO A 337 -15.73 20.90 25.83
C PRO A 337 -15.18 19.59 25.27
N LEU A 338 -14.68 19.64 24.04
CA LEU A 338 -13.94 18.55 23.42
C LEU A 338 -12.73 18.22 24.30
N LEU A 339 -12.59 16.94 24.65
CA LEU A 339 -11.46 16.38 25.40
C LEU A 339 -10.65 15.49 24.44
N ASN A 340 -9.32 15.61 24.47
CA ASN A 340 -8.41 14.87 23.58
C ASN A 340 -8.87 14.86 22.10
N PRO A 341 -9.08 16.04 21.47
CA PRO A 341 -9.68 16.16 20.13
C PRO A 341 -8.76 15.69 19.00
N THR A 342 -7.65 15.04 19.30
CA THR A 342 -6.65 14.59 18.33
C THR A 342 -6.27 13.13 18.56
N ARG A 343 -5.99 12.40 17.47
CA ARG A 343 -5.43 11.05 17.51
C ARG A 343 -4.33 10.89 16.47
N SER A 344 -3.16 10.45 16.92
CA SER A 344 -2.03 10.13 16.05
C SER A 344 -2.30 8.86 15.24
N ARG A 345 -1.96 8.89 13.96
CA ARG A 345 -1.88 7.75 13.04
C ARG A 345 -0.53 7.78 12.36
N ARG A 346 0.52 7.52 13.16
CA ARG A 346 1.90 7.71 12.74
C ARG A 346 2.26 6.86 11.51
N PRO A 347 2.64 7.46 10.37
CA PRO A 347 3.28 6.73 9.29
C PRO A 347 4.70 6.34 9.71
N HIS A 348 5.09 5.11 9.41
CA HIS A 348 6.42 4.58 9.70
C HIS A 348 7.26 4.64 8.42
N LEU A 349 8.48 5.17 8.50
CA LEU A 349 9.40 5.18 7.37
C LEU A 349 10.18 3.87 7.34
N ALA A 350 10.16 3.18 6.20
CA ALA A 350 11.05 2.06 5.94
C ALA A 350 12.52 2.52 5.99
N ASP A 351 13.42 1.65 6.44
CA ASP A 351 14.84 1.97 6.60
C ASP A 351 15.66 1.26 5.51
N PRO A 352 16.26 1.97 4.54
CA PRO A 352 17.13 1.39 3.51
C PRO A 352 18.27 0.52 4.05
N GLY A 353 18.76 0.79 5.26
CA GLY A 353 19.81 0.02 5.93
C GLY A 353 19.28 -1.19 6.72
N GLY A 354 17.97 -1.26 6.92
CA GLY A 354 17.32 -2.26 7.78
C GLY A 354 17.28 -3.67 7.20
N PRO A 355 17.01 -4.69 8.04
CA PRO A 355 16.79 -6.06 7.60
C PRO A 355 15.59 -6.16 6.65
N LEU A 356 15.68 -7.07 5.69
CA LEU A 356 14.58 -7.39 4.79
C LEU A 356 13.51 -8.18 5.57
N ARG A 357 12.26 -7.74 5.49
CA ARG A 357 11.09 -8.33 6.14
C ARG A 357 10.05 -8.66 5.09
N GLY A 358 9.59 -9.90 5.06
CA GLY A 358 8.46 -10.32 4.25
C GLY A 358 7.16 -9.73 4.81
N VAL A 359 6.33 -9.20 3.91
CA VAL A 359 4.96 -8.78 4.20
C VAL A 359 4.01 -9.81 3.61
N TRP A 360 3.15 -10.36 4.45
CA TRP A 360 2.25 -11.45 4.15
C TRP A 360 0.81 -11.01 4.40
N GLU A 361 -0.11 -11.40 3.51
CA GLU A 361 -1.55 -11.21 3.66
C GLU A 361 -2.22 -12.58 3.73
N ASN A 362 -2.81 -12.94 4.88
CA ASN A 362 -3.50 -14.23 5.05
C ASN A 362 -2.67 -15.45 4.55
N GLY A 363 -1.38 -15.48 4.90
CA GLY A 363 -0.45 -16.56 4.50
C GLY A 363 0.14 -16.41 3.09
N ARG A 364 -0.25 -15.37 2.35
CA ARG A 364 0.25 -15.09 1.00
C ARG A 364 1.30 -13.99 1.02
N TRP A 365 2.48 -14.23 0.46
CA TRP A 365 3.51 -13.21 0.32
C TRP A 365 3.07 -12.09 -0.62
N ARG A 366 3.23 -10.84 -0.18
CA ARG A 366 2.83 -9.62 -0.91
C ARG A 366 4.02 -8.76 -1.35
N GLY A 367 5.18 -8.93 -0.73
CA GLY A 367 6.36 -8.13 -1.00
C GLY A 367 7.31 -8.12 0.18
N ASP A 368 8.52 -7.61 -0.02
CA ASP A 368 9.47 -7.38 1.05
C ASP A 368 9.65 -5.88 1.31
N ILE A 369 9.87 -5.52 2.56
CA ILE A 369 10.26 -4.17 2.97
C ILE A 369 11.52 -4.22 3.81
N ARG A 370 12.31 -3.14 3.80
CA ARG A 370 13.37 -2.99 4.79
C ARG A 370 12.86 -2.21 5.99
N LEU A 371 12.81 -2.87 7.14
CA LEU A 371 12.29 -2.28 8.36
C LEU A 371 13.06 -2.78 9.57
N THR A 372 13.75 -1.87 10.24
CA THR A 372 14.54 -2.15 11.44
C THR A 372 13.66 -2.30 12.67
N ASP A 373 12.80 -1.31 12.93
CA ASP A 373 12.00 -1.26 14.16
C ASP A 373 10.55 -1.75 13.95
N VAL A 374 10.42 -3.04 13.64
CA VAL A 374 9.11 -3.70 13.49
C VAL A 374 8.33 -3.75 14.81
N ASN A 375 9.01 -3.63 15.95
CA ASN A 375 8.37 -3.68 17.27
C ASN A 375 7.65 -2.38 17.62
N SER A 376 8.02 -1.25 17.01
CA SER A 376 7.29 0.03 17.15
C SER A 376 5.95 0.08 16.44
N LEU A 377 5.63 -0.88 15.56
CA LEU A 377 4.38 -0.88 14.82
C LEU A 377 3.19 -1.15 15.77
N PRO A 378 2.09 -0.39 15.66
CA PRO A 378 0.92 -0.59 16.50
C PRO A 378 0.25 -1.93 16.16
N ARG A 379 -0.02 -2.73 17.20
CA ARG A 379 -0.61 -4.09 17.06
C ARG A 379 -2.13 -4.11 17.28
N VAL A 380 -2.76 -2.95 17.21
CA VAL A 380 -4.21 -2.81 17.38
C VAL A 380 -4.89 -3.33 16.13
N ARG A 381 -5.71 -4.38 16.27
CA ARG A 381 -6.32 -5.10 15.13
C ARG A 381 -7.06 -4.19 14.14
N ASN A 382 -7.71 -3.14 14.63
CA ASN A 382 -8.58 -2.26 13.85
C ASN A 382 -7.92 -0.91 13.50
N GLU A 383 -6.61 -0.77 13.69
CA GLU A 383 -5.88 0.44 13.35
C GLU A 383 -4.98 0.18 12.13
N PRO A 384 -5.08 1.00 11.07
CA PRO A 384 -4.22 0.86 9.91
C PRO A 384 -2.79 1.30 10.24
N VAL A 385 -1.82 0.57 9.69
CA VAL A 385 -0.40 0.90 9.74
C VAL A 385 0.06 1.33 8.36
N VAL A 386 0.61 2.53 8.26
CA VAL A 386 1.19 3.04 7.01
C VAL A 386 2.70 2.91 7.08
N ILE A 387 3.30 2.20 6.14
CA ILE A 387 4.76 2.09 5.97
C ILE A 387 5.15 2.83 4.69
N LEU A 388 5.76 4.01 4.84
CA LEU A 388 6.29 4.81 3.76
C LEU A 388 7.56 4.16 3.21
N GLN A 389 7.62 3.91 1.90
CA GLN A 389 8.85 3.43 1.28
C GLN A 389 9.82 4.60 1.07
N PRO A 390 11.15 4.38 1.20
CA PRO A 390 12.11 5.48 1.20
C PRO A 390 12.16 6.15 -0.16
N ALA A 391 11.87 5.40 -1.23
CA ALA A 391 11.80 5.83 -2.61
C ALA A 391 10.73 6.88 -2.94
N ARG A 392 9.92 7.30 -1.96
CA ARG A 392 9.01 8.46 -2.05
C ARG A 392 7.86 8.34 -3.05
N ARG A 393 7.73 7.19 -3.72
CA ARG A 393 6.62 6.92 -4.64
C ARG A 393 5.47 6.16 -4.00
N HIS A 394 5.78 5.14 -3.19
CA HIS A 394 4.78 4.24 -2.65
C HIS A 394 4.83 4.14 -1.13
N ALA A 395 3.72 3.72 -0.56
CA ALA A 395 3.61 3.27 0.82
C ALA A 395 2.80 1.97 0.86
N LEU A 396 2.98 1.17 1.91
CA LEU A 396 2.10 0.06 2.24
C LEU A 396 1.11 0.49 3.32
N GLU A 397 -0.16 0.18 3.12
CA GLU A 397 -1.19 0.29 4.15
C GLU A 397 -1.60 -1.11 4.59
N LEU A 398 -1.43 -1.39 5.88
CA LEU A 398 -1.63 -2.71 6.47
C LEU A 398 -2.73 -2.62 7.53
N LEU A 399 -3.57 -3.65 7.63
CA LEU A 399 -4.55 -3.77 8.71
C LEU A 399 -4.41 -5.10 9.43
N GLY A 400 -4.60 -5.10 10.75
CA GLY A 400 -4.65 -6.33 11.55
C GLY A 400 -3.31 -7.03 11.60
N ILE A 401 -2.23 -6.26 11.77
CA ILE A 401 -0.88 -6.78 11.69
C ILE A 401 -0.49 -7.67 12.89
N GLN A 402 0.32 -8.68 12.62
CA GLN A 402 1.04 -9.49 13.59
C GLN A 402 2.49 -9.61 13.13
N VAL A 403 3.42 -9.48 14.07
CA VAL A 403 4.85 -9.61 13.79
C VAL A 403 5.27 -11.03 14.15
N ARG A 404 5.82 -11.76 13.19
CA ARG A 404 6.36 -13.11 13.36
C ARG A 404 7.66 -13.09 14.18
N SER A 405 8.10 -14.25 14.65
CA SER A 405 9.33 -14.38 15.43
C SER A 405 10.61 -14.09 14.63
N ASP A 406 10.57 -14.26 13.31
CA ASP A 406 11.64 -13.89 12.38
C ASP A 406 11.62 -12.39 12.02
N GLY A 407 10.58 -11.64 12.43
CA GLY A 407 10.38 -10.22 12.17
C GLY A 407 9.58 -9.90 10.91
N ASP A 408 9.11 -10.91 10.17
CA ASP A 408 8.14 -10.72 9.09
C ASP A 408 6.79 -10.24 9.63
N ILE A 409 5.98 -9.64 8.75
CA ILE A 409 4.68 -9.07 9.10
C ILE A 409 3.58 -9.87 8.41
N ASP A 410 2.70 -10.49 9.19
CA ASP A 410 1.40 -10.95 8.73
C ASP A 410 0.38 -9.81 8.88
N ALA A 411 -0.45 -9.59 7.87
CA ALA A 411 -1.56 -8.65 7.91
C ALA A 411 -2.83 -9.33 7.42
N ALA A 412 -3.98 -8.84 7.90
CA ALA A 412 -5.28 -9.27 7.38
C ALA A 412 -5.56 -8.65 6.00
N VAL A 413 -5.03 -7.45 5.77
CA VAL A 413 -5.16 -6.67 4.53
C VAL A 413 -3.85 -5.95 4.24
N VAL A 414 -3.40 -6.00 2.98
CA VAL A 414 -2.22 -5.29 2.48
C VAL A 414 -2.57 -4.54 1.19
N GLU A 415 -2.42 -3.22 1.22
CA GLU A 415 -2.58 -2.37 0.05
C GLU A 415 -1.32 -1.58 -0.26
N THR A 416 -1.07 -1.37 -1.54
CA THR A 416 -0.07 -0.40 -2.01
C THR A 416 -0.76 0.94 -2.26
N LEU A 417 -0.14 2.00 -1.79
CA LEU A 417 -0.59 3.38 -1.91
C LEU A 417 0.41 4.16 -2.76
N ASP A 418 -0.03 4.70 -3.89
CA ASP A 418 0.76 5.65 -4.69
C ASP A 418 0.69 7.04 -4.03
N LEU A 419 1.82 7.55 -3.56
CA LEU A 419 1.98 8.87 -2.97
C LEU A 419 1.85 9.99 -4.00
N ALA A 420 1.95 9.68 -5.30
CA ALA A 420 1.60 10.58 -6.40
C ALA A 420 0.17 10.38 -6.90
N GLY A 421 -0.60 9.44 -6.32
CA GLY A 421 -2.00 9.19 -6.65
C GLY A 421 -2.97 10.16 -5.98
N SER A 422 -4.25 9.85 -6.04
CA SER A 422 -5.32 10.69 -5.46
C SER A 422 -5.43 10.58 -3.93
N GLY A 423 -4.85 9.55 -3.31
CA GLY A 423 -5.10 9.19 -1.91
C GLY A 423 -6.50 8.65 -1.65
N LEU A 424 -7.21 8.31 -2.73
CA LEU A 424 -8.49 7.60 -2.72
C LEU A 424 -8.27 6.23 -3.35
N GLY A 425 -8.80 5.19 -2.71
CA GLY A 425 -8.74 3.81 -3.18
C GLY A 425 -10.12 3.17 -3.22
N ARG A 426 -10.17 1.90 -3.63
CA ARG A 426 -11.38 1.10 -3.50
C ARG A 426 -11.79 1.02 -2.03
N ALA A 427 -13.10 1.01 -1.77
CA ALA A 427 -13.60 0.76 -0.43
C ALA A 427 -13.19 -0.65 0.00
N GLN A 428 -12.39 -0.73 1.06
CA GLN A 428 -11.88 -1.98 1.58
C GLN A 428 -12.27 -2.10 3.05
N PRO A 429 -13.01 -3.16 3.44
CA PRO A 429 -13.45 -3.33 4.81
C PRO A 429 -12.29 -3.21 5.80
N GLY A 430 -12.46 -2.40 6.83
CA GLY A 430 -11.47 -2.17 7.88
C GLY A 430 -10.36 -1.17 7.51
N LEU A 431 -9.68 -1.33 6.36
CA LEU A 431 -8.49 -0.52 6.03
C LEU A 431 -8.87 0.83 5.41
N ARG A 432 -9.73 0.80 4.39
CA ARG A 432 -10.24 1.97 3.68
C ARG A 432 -11.76 1.88 3.58
N PRO A 433 -12.51 1.81 4.69
CA PRO A 433 -13.94 1.49 4.67
C PRO A 433 -14.75 2.47 3.80
N PHE A 434 -14.26 3.69 3.64
CA PHE A 434 -14.88 4.74 2.83
C PHE A 434 -14.00 5.24 1.66
N GLY A 435 -13.02 4.44 1.25
CA GLY A 435 -12.11 4.78 0.14
C GLY A 435 -11.00 5.78 0.46
N PHE A 436 -10.94 6.32 1.67
CA PHE A 436 -9.83 7.20 2.09
C PHE A 436 -8.59 6.39 2.47
N SER A 437 -7.42 6.81 1.99
CA SER A 437 -6.16 6.37 2.57
C SER A 437 -6.03 6.87 4.01
N SER A 438 -5.39 6.06 4.86
CA SER A 438 -5.04 6.40 6.24
C SER A 438 -3.99 7.50 6.34
N LEU A 439 -3.27 7.78 5.25
CA LEU A 439 -2.32 8.89 5.12
C LEU A 439 -2.99 10.22 4.72
N GLY A 440 -4.24 10.16 4.26
CA GLY A 440 -4.99 11.32 3.78
C GLY A 440 -5.33 12.32 4.88
N GLY A 441 -4.97 13.59 4.65
CA GLY A 441 -5.36 14.72 5.50
C GLY A 441 -4.82 14.67 6.93
N LEU A 442 -3.77 13.89 7.20
CA LEU A 442 -3.12 13.87 8.50
C LEU A 442 -2.40 15.19 8.76
N LEU A 443 -2.72 15.85 9.87
CA LEU A 443 -2.04 17.07 10.28
C LEU A 443 -0.61 16.73 10.78
N ARG A 444 0.43 17.28 10.15
CA ARG A 444 1.84 16.91 10.37
C ARG A 444 2.53 17.72 11.47
N PHE A 445 3.56 17.14 12.07
CA PHE A 445 4.44 17.82 13.03
C PHE A 445 5.10 19.05 12.37
N GLY A 446 4.85 20.24 12.92
CA GLY A 446 5.38 21.52 12.42
C GLY A 446 4.43 22.32 11.52
N GLU A 447 3.37 21.74 10.96
CA GLU A 447 2.42 22.50 10.12
C GLU A 447 1.65 23.59 10.87
N PRO A 448 1.23 23.41 12.13
CA PRO A 448 0.62 24.51 12.88
C PRO A 448 1.56 25.70 13.08
N GLN A 449 2.88 25.51 13.01
CA GLN A 449 3.86 26.60 13.14
C GLN A 449 4.22 27.22 11.78
N ASN A 450 4.21 26.43 10.71
CA ASN A 450 4.71 26.83 9.39
C ASN A 450 3.61 27.05 8.32
N GLY A 451 2.35 26.85 8.73
CA GLY A 451 1.17 26.90 7.89
C GLY A 451 0.79 25.54 7.32
N VAL A 452 -0.47 25.16 7.52
CA VAL A 452 -1.09 23.97 6.90
C VAL A 452 -1.53 24.32 5.47
N ARG A 453 -1.26 23.43 4.52
CA ARG A 453 -1.44 23.71 3.08
C ARG A 453 -2.29 22.67 2.34
N HIS A 454 -3.09 21.91 3.08
CA HIS A 454 -3.86 20.81 2.53
C HIS A 454 -5.16 20.64 3.33
N VAL A 455 -6.11 19.90 2.75
CA VAL A 455 -7.37 19.53 3.41
C VAL A 455 -7.07 18.53 4.52
N LEU A 456 -7.69 18.72 5.68
CA LEU A 456 -7.49 17.87 6.85
C LEU A 456 -8.46 16.69 6.89
N SER A 457 -8.21 15.73 7.77
CA SER A 457 -9.08 14.58 8.03
C SER A 457 -9.54 14.53 9.48
N ALA A 458 -10.84 14.37 9.69
CA ALA A 458 -11.45 14.16 10.99
C ALA A 458 -12.43 12.98 11.02
N ARG A 459 -12.65 12.43 12.21
CA ARG A 459 -13.76 11.53 12.52
C ARG A 459 -14.76 12.24 13.42
N VAL A 460 -16.02 11.84 13.35
CA VAL A 460 -17.09 12.36 14.22
C VAL A 460 -17.84 11.22 14.87
N SER A 461 -18.57 11.51 15.94
CA SER A 461 -19.37 10.49 16.60
C SER A 461 -20.48 9.98 15.68
N SER A 462 -20.81 8.69 15.75
CA SER A 462 -21.82 8.11 14.85
C SER A 462 -23.19 8.79 14.95
N ASP A 463 -23.61 9.27 16.13
CA ASP A 463 -24.87 9.99 16.38
C ASP A 463 -24.95 11.36 15.68
N ARG A 464 -23.81 11.92 15.26
CA ARG A 464 -23.75 13.19 14.51
C ARG A 464 -23.91 12.98 13.01
N LEU A 465 -23.79 11.77 12.49
CA LEU A 465 -24.01 11.45 11.08
C LEU A 465 -25.48 11.30 10.74
N ARG A 466 -25.84 11.52 9.48
CA ARG A 466 -27.19 11.28 8.96
C ARG A 466 -27.47 9.78 8.93
N SER A 467 -28.47 9.36 9.70
CA SER A 467 -28.87 7.95 9.77
C SER A 467 -29.32 7.43 8.40
N GLY A 468 -28.81 6.25 8.03
CA GLY A 468 -29.13 5.59 6.75
C GLY A 468 -28.62 6.29 5.49
N ALA A 469 -27.87 7.39 5.60
CA ALA A 469 -27.36 8.08 4.43
C ALA A 469 -26.17 7.37 3.81
N TRP A 470 -26.14 7.39 2.49
CA TRP A 470 -24.96 7.06 1.70
C TRP A 470 -23.85 8.09 1.92
N PRO A 471 -22.57 7.68 1.84
CA PRO A 471 -21.46 8.61 1.81
C PRO A 471 -21.62 9.63 0.67
N THR A 472 -21.07 10.83 0.87
CA THR A 472 -21.00 11.87 -0.16
C THR A 472 -19.59 11.96 -0.72
N TRP A 473 -19.44 12.48 -1.95
CA TRP A 473 -18.12 12.65 -2.54
C TRP A 473 -17.19 13.47 -1.61
N PRO A 474 -15.92 13.05 -1.42
CA PRO A 474 -15.20 11.98 -2.15
C PRO A 474 -15.26 10.58 -1.54
N ALA A 475 -16.02 10.39 -0.46
CA ALA A 475 -16.13 9.09 0.16
C ALA A 475 -16.85 8.07 -0.73
N LEU A 476 -16.43 6.81 -0.61
CA LEU A 476 -17.02 5.64 -1.26
C LEU A 476 -17.62 4.70 -0.20
N GLY A 477 -18.21 3.59 -0.65
CA GLY A 477 -18.63 2.50 0.23
C GLY A 477 -20.11 2.50 0.60
N ASN A 478 -20.42 1.83 1.71
CA ASN A 478 -21.80 1.55 2.14
C ASN A 478 -22.37 2.67 3.02
N PRO A 479 -23.71 2.80 3.11
CA PRO A 479 -24.35 3.76 3.99
C PRO A 479 -24.02 3.45 5.47
N VAL A 480 -24.14 4.48 6.31
CA VAL A 480 -24.14 4.28 7.76
C VAL A 480 -25.30 3.34 8.11
N PRO A 481 -25.09 2.25 8.87
CA PRO A 481 -26.15 1.27 9.14
C PRO A 481 -27.39 1.92 9.75
N PRO A 482 -28.61 1.48 9.37
CA PRO A 482 -29.84 1.95 10.01
C PRO A 482 -29.80 1.74 11.53
N GLY A 483 -30.27 2.74 12.30
CA GLY A 483 -30.19 2.73 13.77
C GLY A 483 -28.92 3.39 14.34
N PHE A 484 -27.97 3.76 13.49
CA PHE A 484 -26.84 4.64 13.85
C PHE A 484 -27.05 6.02 13.22
N GLY A 485 -26.66 7.09 13.94
CA GLY A 485 -26.84 8.47 13.48
C GLY A 485 -28.17 9.11 13.83
N SER A 486 -28.36 10.33 13.31
CA SER A 486 -29.54 11.17 13.50
C SER A 486 -30.27 11.39 12.19
N ALA A 487 -31.61 11.35 12.22
CA ALA A 487 -32.45 11.61 11.04
C ALA A 487 -32.39 13.07 10.56
N THR A 488 -32.05 14.02 11.44
CA THR A 488 -32.03 15.46 11.15
C THR A 488 -30.66 15.97 10.68
N SER A 489 -29.61 15.16 10.81
CA SER A 489 -28.25 15.57 10.46
C SER A 489 -28.06 15.76 8.95
N ASN A 490 -27.25 16.75 8.58
CA ASN A 490 -26.74 16.96 7.22
C ASN A 490 -25.29 16.46 7.06
N LEU A 491 -24.68 15.89 8.11
CA LEU A 491 -23.35 15.29 8.03
C LEU A 491 -23.41 13.88 7.45
N ARG A 492 -22.51 13.57 6.53
CA ARG A 492 -22.30 12.24 5.96
C ARG A 492 -20.81 11.94 5.98
N ILE A 493 -20.44 10.67 5.85
CA ILE A 493 -19.04 10.37 5.54
C ILE A 493 -18.71 10.98 4.18
N GLY A 494 -17.57 11.67 4.10
CA GLY A 494 -17.13 12.47 2.95
C GLY A 494 -17.59 13.92 2.96
N THR A 495 -18.39 14.36 3.95
CA THR A 495 -18.73 15.77 4.11
C THR A 495 -17.46 16.61 4.30
N LEU A 496 -17.30 17.66 3.49
CA LEU A 496 -16.32 18.71 3.71
C LEU A 496 -16.89 19.74 4.68
N LEU A 497 -16.23 19.90 5.82
CA LEU A 497 -16.48 20.96 6.78
C LEU A 497 -15.43 22.05 6.60
N ALA A 498 -15.81 23.31 6.71
CA ALA A 498 -14.87 24.42 6.63
C ALA A 498 -15.33 25.58 7.50
N LEU A 499 -14.37 26.43 7.88
CA LEU A 499 -14.67 27.72 8.49
C LEU A 499 -15.12 28.68 7.38
N PRO A 500 -16.31 29.31 7.47
CA PRO A 500 -16.74 30.27 6.47
C PRO A 500 -15.72 31.42 6.29
N PRO A 501 -15.52 31.92 5.04
CA PRO A 501 -14.59 33.01 4.73
C PRO A 501 -14.78 34.32 5.48
N ASP A 502 -15.99 34.58 5.95
CA ASP A 502 -16.42 35.77 6.67
C ASP A 502 -16.19 35.69 8.18
N VAL A 503 -15.80 34.51 8.70
CA VAL A 503 -15.33 34.40 10.09
C VAL A 503 -13.99 35.12 10.23
N ASP A 504 -13.96 36.14 11.08
CA ASP A 504 -12.73 36.83 11.46
C ASP A 504 -11.88 35.95 12.38
N VAL A 505 -10.86 35.34 11.80
CA VAL A 505 -9.92 34.45 12.51
C VAL A 505 -9.16 35.18 13.63
N ALA A 506 -8.82 36.45 13.44
CA ALA A 506 -8.07 37.23 14.44
C ALA A 506 -8.92 37.49 15.69
N ALA A 507 -10.24 37.64 15.51
CA ALA A 507 -11.20 37.83 16.60
C ALA A 507 -11.49 36.56 17.42
N LEU A 508 -11.01 35.37 17.01
CA LEU A 508 -11.24 34.11 17.74
C LEU A 508 -10.38 33.96 19.01
N GLY A 509 -9.50 34.94 19.28
CA GLY A 509 -8.61 34.94 20.43
C GLY A 509 -7.56 33.82 20.39
N LEU A 510 -7.22 33.32 19.20
CA LEU A 510 -6.21 32.27 18.97
C LEU A 510 -4.81 32.85 18.71
N GLY A 511 -4.64 34.15 18.98
CA GLY A 511 -3.48 34.94 18.56
C GLY A 511 -3.62 35.43 17.11
N GLU A 512 -2.69 36.30 16.69
CA GLU A 512 -2.55 36.75 15.29
C GLU A 512 -1.53 35.89 14.52
N SER A 513 -0.90 34.95 15.20
CA SER A 513 0.06 33.98 14.65
C SER A 513 0.16 32.77 15.57
N GLY A 514 0.79 31.70 15.10
CA GLY A 514 1.02 30.48 15.86
C GLY A 514 -0.01 29.37 15.63
N PRO A 515 0.08 28.26 16.40
CA PRO A 515 -0.60 27.01 16.08
C PRO A 515 -2.12 27.08 15.92
N GLY A 516 -2.82 27.74 16.84
CA GLY A 516 -4.27 27.88 16.78
C GLY A 516 -4.72 28.75 15.61
N PHE A 517 -4.00 29.85 15.36
CA PHE A 517 -4.27 30.76 14.25
C PHE A 517 -4.05 30.09 12.88
N GLU A 518 -2.93 29.39 12.69
CA GLU A 518 -2.65 28.69 11.43
C GLU A 518 -3.61 27.52 11.19
N LEU A 519 -4.05 26.83 12.25
CA LEU A 519 -5.11 25.83 12.14
C LEU A 519 -6.45 26.44 11.70
N ALA A 520 -6.82 27.60 12.26
CA ALA A 520 -8.03 28.31 11.88
C ALA A 520 -7.99 28.74 10.40
N ARG A 521 -6.85 29.26 9.94
CA ARG A 521 -6.61 29.57 8.52
C ARG A 521 -6.70 28.33 7.64
N ALA A 522 -6.14 27.20 8.07
CA ALA A 522 -6.24 25.94 7.35
C ALA A 522 -7.70 25.51 7.12
N LEU A 523 -8.52 25.61 8.17
CA LEU A 523 -9.94 25.26 8.11
C LEU A 523 -10.75 26.23 7.23
N GLN A 524 -10.30 27.48 7.06
CA GLN A 524 -10.91 28.47 6.17
C GLN A 524 -10.43 28.35 4.70
N ASP A 525 -9.17 27.98 4.50
CA ASP A 525 -8.54 27.92 3.18
C ASP A 525 -8.70 26.56 2.50
N PHE A 526 -8.84 25.47 3.27
CA PHE A 526 -8.89 24.09 2.78
C PHE A 526 -10.05 23.28 3.39
N GLY A 527 -10.30 23.43 4.68
CA GLY A 527 -11.32 22.66 5.40
C GLY A 527 -10.84 21.28 5.87
N VAL A 528 -11.79 20.45 6.30
CA VAL A 528 -11.59 19.12 6.87
C VAL A 528 -12.67 18.15 6.39
N TYR A 529 -12.26 16.98 5.90
CA TYR A 529 -13.18 15.91 5.52
C TYR A 529 -13.56 15.05 6.73
N VAL A 530 -14.84 14.69 6.81
CA VAL A 530 -15.33 13.62 7.69
C VAL A 530 -15.00 12.28 7.05
N THR A 531 -13.91 11.63 7.47
CA THR A 531 -13.38 10.41 6.82
C THR A 531 -13.86 9.11 7.46
N GLY A 532 -14.50 9.20 8.63
CA GLY A 532 -15.02 8.06 9.36
C GLY A 532 -15.75 8.49 10.62
N PHE A 533 -16.11 7.53 11.46
CA PHE A 533 -16.81 7.78 12.72
C PHE A 533 -16.19 7.06 13.90
N GLY A 534 -16.29 7.61 15.11
CA GLY A 534 -15.75 7.06 16.35
C GLY A 534 -16.68 7.30 17.55
N PRO A 535 -16.23 7.07 18.79
CA PRO A 535 -16.96 7.50 19.99
C PRO A 535 -16.84 9.01 20.25
N GLU A 536 -15.79 9.67 19.76
CA GLU A 536 -15.51 11.07 20.04
C GLU A 536 -16.42 12.01 19.22
N PRO A 537 -16.96 13.10 19.80
CA PRO A 537 -17.78 14.07 19.06
C PRO A 537 -17.12 14.59 17.79
N PHE A 538 -15.83 14.91 17.90
CA PHE A 538 -14.96 15.35 16.82
C PHE A 538 -13.53 14.93 17.17
N LEU A 539 -12.82 14.35 16.20
CA LEU A 539 -11.46 13.87 16.36
C LEU A 539 -10.63 14.19 15.11
N MET A 540 -9.66 15.09 15.22
CA MET A 540 -8.69 15.38 14.18
C MET A 540 -7.61 14.27 14.13
N LEU A 541 -7.19 13.88 12.92
CA LEU A 541 -6.14 12.88 12.75
C LEU A 541 -4.77 13.54 12.55
N LEU A 542 -3.76 13.08 13.29
CA LEU A 542 -2.40 13.60 13.24
C LEU A 542 -1.45 12.59 12.57
N GLY A 543 -0.42 13.10 11.90
CA GLY A 543 0.66 12.28 11.33
C GLY A 543 1.68 11.84 12.37
N GLU A 544 1.77 12.50 13.52
CA GLU A 544 2.75 12.21 14.56
C GLU A 544 2.17 12.62 15.92
N GLU A 545 2.61 11.97 17.01
CA GLU A 545 2.31 12.45 18.37
C GLU A 545 3.06 13.76 18.64
N ARG A 546 2.44 14.65 19.43
CA ARG A 546 2.92 16.01 19.68
C ARG A 546 3.14 16.26 21.17
N PRO A 547 4.40 16.30 21.63
CA PRO A 547 4.72 16.87 22.92
C PRO A 547 4.32 18.36 22.95
N GLY A 548 3.75 18.86 24.05
CA GLY A 548 3.42 20.29 24.23
C GLY A 548 2.17 20.78 23.47
N ALA A 549 1.23 19.89 23.18
CA ALA A 549 -0.02 20.19 22.45
C ALA A 549 -1.14 20.84 23.31
N GLU A 550 -0.81 21.50 24.42
CA GLU A 550 -1.80 22.06 25.36
C GLU A 550 -2.76 23.09 24.71
N TRP A 551 -2.30 23.75 23.64
CA TRP A 551 -3.10 24.70 22.87
C TRP A 551 -4.25 24.03 22.07
N GLU A 552 -4.10 22.74 21.69
CA GLU A 552 -5.00 22.08 20.75
C GLU A 552 -6.42 22.04 21.29
N GLN A 553 -6.59 21.63 22.54
CA GLN A 553 -7.91 21.52 23.15
C GLN A 553 -8.64 22.87 23.14
N ALA A 554 -7.97 23.95 23.55
CA ALA A 554 -8.55 25.29 23.54
C ALA A 554 -8.90 25.74 22.11
N ALA A 555 -8.02 25.50 21.14
CA ALA A 555 -8.25 25.88 19.75
C ALA A 555 -9.44 25.11 19.13
N PHE A 556 -9.48 23.78 19.27
CA PHE A 556 -10.58 22.98 18.74
C PHE A 556 -11.93 23.33 19.37
N ASN A 557 -11.96 23.64 20.67
CA ASN A 557 -13.19 24.08 21.35
C ASN A 557 -13.74 25.41 20.81
N ARG A 558 -12.88 26.27 20.24
CA ARG A 558 -13.31 27.52 19.58
C ARG A 558 -13.65 27.33 18.11
N LEU A 559 -12.91 26.47 17.41
CA LEU A 559 -13.02 26.32 15.96
C LEU A 559 -14.12 25.35 15.52
N VAL A 560 -14.23 24.18 16.16
CA VAL A 560 -15.15 23.12 15.74
C VAL A 560 -16.61 23.56 15.75
N PRO A 561 -17.11 24.34 16.73
CA PRO A 561 -18.48 24.85 16.70
C PRO A 561 -18.80 25.79 15.53
N LEU A 562 -17.78 26.39 14.91
CA LEU A 562 -17.93 27.36 13.81
C LEU A 562 -17.89 26.70 12.43
N LEU A 563 -17.58 25.41 12.35
CA LEU A 563 -17.50 24.69 11.09
C LEU A 563 -18.89 24.55 10.46
N GLN A 564 -18.94 24.77 9.15
CA GLN A 564 -20.14 24.62 8.33
C GLN A 564 -19.92 23.61 7.20
N VAL A 565 -21.01 23.04 6.71
CA VAL A 565 -21.01 22.08 5.60
C VAL A 565 -20.83 22.82 4.28
N VAL A 566 -19.83 22.43 3.49
CA VAL A 566 -19.66 22.92 2.12
C VAL A 566 -20.56 22.11 1.18
N VAL A 567 -21.78 22.59 0.92
CA VAL A 567 -22.86 21.79 0.29
C VAL A 567 -22.69 21.55 -1.20
N ASN A 568 -21.84 22.34 -1.86
CA ASN A 568 -21.49 22.16 -3.27
C ASN A 568 -20.10 21.55 -3.48
N ASN A 569 -19.57 20.84 -2.49
CA ASN A 569 -18.39 20.00 -2.66
C ASN A 569 -18.74 18.74 -3.47
N ALA A 570 -18.30 18.68 -4.73
CA ALA A 570 -18.64 17.60 -5.66
C ALA A 570 -17.46 17.32 -6.62
N PRO A 571 -17.45 16.20 -7.38
CA PRO A 571 -16.36 15.89 -8.30
C PRO A 571 -16.03 17.02 -9.30
N GLY A 572 -17.07 17.71 -9.80
CA GLY A 572 -16.93 18.84 -10.73
C GLY A 572 -16.70 20.19 -10.06
N THR A 573 -16.96 20.31 -8.74
CA THR A 573 -16.70 21.50 -7.93
C THR A 573 -16.00 21.15 -6.61
N PRO A 574 -14.80 20.57 -6.64
CA PRO A 574 -14.01 20.28 -5.44
C PRO A 574 -13.82 21.55 -4.61
N GLY A 575 -14.05 21.47 -3.29
CA GLY A 575 -13.95 22.64 -2.41
C GLY A 575 -14.99 23.73 -2.71
N GLY A 576 -16.05 23.43 -3.46
CA GLY A 576 -17.10 24.39 -3.83
C GLY A 576 -16.89 25.12 -5.15
N GLY A 577 -15.77 24.89 -5.86
CA GLY A 577 -15.49 25.49 -7.16
C GLY A 577 -15.23 27.00 -7.13
N GLY A 578 -15.12 27.62 -8.31
CA GLY A 578 -14.69 29.03 -8.44
C GLY A 578 -13.17 29.18 -8.30
N THR A 579 -12.71 30.35 -7.86
CA THR A 579 -11.28 30.65 -7.70
C THR A 579 -10.77 30.06 -6.39
N PRO A 580 -9.74 29.20 -6.39
CA PRO A 580 -9.15 28.67 -5.17
C PRO A 580 -8.66 29.78 -4.24
N ARG A 581 -8.96 29.68 -2.93
CA ARG A 581 -8.48 30.63 -1.92
C ARG A 581 -6.96 30.59 -1.72
N ARG A 582 -6.33 29.47 -2.10
CA ARG A 582 -4.88 29.28 -2.12
C ARG A 582 -4.44 28.65 -3.43
N ALA A 583 -3.15 28.71 -3.70
CA ALA A 583 -2.59 27.88 -4.76
C ALA A 583 -2.77 26.40 -4.39
N PRO A 584 -3.14 25.53 -5.35
CA PRO A 584 -3.06 24.08 -5.16
C PRO A 584 -1.65 23.65 -4.78
N ALA A 585 -1.52 22.42 -4.26
CA ALA A 585 -0.19 21.87 -3.99
C ALA A 585 0.66 21.86 -5.27
N PRO A 586 1.97 22.15 -5.21
CA PRO A 586 2.84 21.96 -6.35
C PRO A 586 2.78 20.52 -6.87
N GLU A 587 2.97 20.31 -8.17
CA GLU A 587 3.05 18.96 -8.71
C GLU A 587 4.25 18.22 -8.11
N LEU A 588 4.07 16.93 -7.78
CA LEU A 588 5.17 16.08 -7.29
C LEU A 588 6.20 15.79 -8.38
N VAL A 589 5.73 15.85 -9.62
CA VAL A 589 6.48 15.61 -10.84
C VAL A 589 6.19 16.79 -11.76
N PRO A 590 7.19 17.58 -12.19
CA PRO A 590 7.00 18.52 -13.28
C PRO A 590 6.55 17.75 -14.52
N ARG A 591 5.34 18.03 -15.03
CA ARG A 591 4.83 17.44 -16.28
C ARG A 591 5.58 17.96 -17.49
#